data_AF-A0A921IYE3-F1
#
_entry.id   AF-A0A921IYE3-F1
#
_cell.length_a   1.000
_cell.length_b   1.000
_cell.length_c   1.000
_cell.angle_alpha   90.00
_cell.angle_beta   90.00
_cell.angle_gamma   90.00
#
_symmetry.space_group_name_H-M   'P 1'
#
loop_
_entity.id
_entity.type
_entity.pdbx_description
1 polymer ?
#
loop_
_entity_poly.entity_id
_entity_poly.type
_entity_poly.pdbx_seq_one_letter_code
_entity_poly.pdbx_strand_id
1 'polypeptide(L)'
;DSAIPNENHLIHKFKEWTKTDNIMEFAYSLLHYRALLDSFVIKTTDTPETWAICRYSKSMNTSSSDSNPYKDDSSRMILLQSMLRVTFTDQRRVFISPLLEHIDDYYNENIDHDNQSLQKLFDSIHEWCRSTLCKQLSNDGNNDLCQAICSAAKKGTGTSHFLMNMLDYLIWDAEHSKNNSSTCIQPLINKHKDILDKECEGIHQRIFDDFQFRYRNSIEHFFPQNPSSTTDRGEDKSEVSEELRDNIGNLCMMTRSENSRRGNLFPSAKVEQYSSSDQSLKFHIMAALLKKEETWNNNTVKKHATTMHKLLQEFLSCECDSSNCDAATEA
;
A
#
# COMPACT_ATOMS: atom_id res chain seq x y z
N ASP A 1 -20.79 -4.34 -23.88
CA ASP A 1 -19.68 -4.82 -24.71
C ASP A 1 -18.91 -3.67 -25.33
N SER A 2 -18.07 -2.99 -24.54
CA SER A 2 -17.10 -2.03 -25.04
C SER A 2 -15.92 -2.81 -25.61
N ALA A 3 -15.94 -3.02 -26.92
CA ALA A 3 -14.86 -3.67 -27.64
C ALA A 3 -13.55 -2.93 -27.38
N ILE A 4 -12.65 -3.60 -26.66
CA ILE A 4 -11.24 -3.21 -26.56
C ILE A 4 -10.74 -3.12 -28.00
N PRO A 5 -10.14 -2.00 -28.44
CA PRO A 5 -9.70 -1.87 -29.81
C PRO A 5 -8.69 -2.98 -30.11
N ASN A 6 -8.99 -3.83 -31.09
CA ASN A 6 -8.00 -4.81 -31.54
C ASN A 6 -6.85 -4.07 -32.25
N GLU A 7 -5.68 -4.70 -32.30
CA GLU A 7 -4.45 -4.12 -32.86
C GLU A 7 -4.65 -3.58 -34.29
N ASN A 8 -5.48 -4.23 -35.10
CA ASN A 8 -5.81 -3.78 -36.46
C ASN A 8 -6.66 -2.51 -36.49
N HIS A 9 -7.53 -2.29 -35.50
CA HIS A 9 -8.31 -1.06 -35.35
C HIS A 9 -7.41 0.13 -35.01
N LEU A 10 -6.42 -0.08 -34.12
CA LEU A 10 -5.43 0.93 -33.79
C LEU A 10 -4.54 1.28 -34.99
N ILE A 11 -4.08 0.28 -35.75
CA ILE A 11 -3.29 0.48 -36.97
C ILE A 11 -4.09 1.24 -38.04
N HIS A 12 -5.39 0.96 -38.18
CA HIS A 12 -6.24 1.66 -39.14
C HIS A 12 -6.44 3.13 -38.75
N LYS A 13 -6.78 3.41 -37.48
CA LYS A 13 -6.84 4.78 -36.92
C LYS A 13 -5.52 5.52 -37.09
N PHE A 14 -4.39 4.83 -36.86
CA PHE A 14 -3.05 5.37 -37.04
C PHE A 14 -2.74 5.77 -38.50
N LYS A 15 -3.18 4.96 -39.47
CA LYS A 15 -3.06 5.28 -40.90
C LYS A 15 -3.94 6.46 -41.35
N GLU A 16 -5.01 6.75 -40.62
CA GLU A 16 -5.84 7.94 -40.88
C GLU A 16 -5.25 9.19 -40.24
N TRP A 17 -4.72 9.10 -39.02
CA TRP A 17 -4.05 10.21 -38.31
C TRP A 17 -2.70 10.60 -38.93
N THR A 18 -2.05 9.70 -39.66
CA THR A 18 -0.82 9.99 -40.40
C THR A 18 -1.01 10.80 -41.68
N LYS A 19 -2.25 11.18 -42.02
CA LYS A 19 -2.57 12.01 -43.19
C LYS A 19 -2.74 13.50 -42.84
N THR A 20 -2.71 13.88 -41.58
CA THR A 20 -2.83 15.27 -41.11
C THR A 20 -1.46 15.80 -40.65
N ASP A 21 -1.28 17.14 -40.64
CA ASP A 21 -0.09 17.84 -40.09
C ASP A 21 0.17 17.57 -38.60
N ASN A 22 -0.63 16.71 -37.98
CA ASN A 22 -0.70 16.42 -36.56
C ASN A 22 0.16 15.20 -36.14
N ILE A 23 0.92 14.59 -37.05
CA ILE A 23 1.84 13.47 -36.73
C ILE A 23 2.90 13.90 -35.71
N MET A 24 3.40 15.12 -35.82
CA MET A 24 4.42 15.65 -34.91
C MET A 24 3.85 15.87 -33.51
N GLU A 25 2.62 16.36 -33.38
CA GLU A 25 1.93 16.50 -32.09
C GLU A 25 1.67 15.12 -31.47
N PHE A 26 1.18 14.15 -32.26
CA PHE A 26 0.98 12.78 -31.79
C PHE A 26 2.30 12.11 -31.33
N ALA A 27 3.37 12.23 -32.13
CA ALA A 27 4.68 11.71 -31.78
C ALA A 27 5.24 12.38 -30.52
N TYR A 28 5.03 13.70 -30.38
CA TYR A 28 5.37 14.44 -29.18
C TYR A 28 4.60 13.93 -27.96
N SER A 29 3.28 13.76 -28.04
CA SER A 29 2.48 13.20 -26.94
C SER A 29 2.96 11.80 -26.53
N LEU A 30 3.26 10.92 -27.49
CA LEU A 30 3.81 9.60 -27.18
C LEU A 30 5.15 9.68 -26.43
N LEU A 31 6.06 10.53 -26.89
CA LEU A 31 7.35 10.74 -26.24
C LEU A 31 7.19 11.38 -24.86
N HIS A 32 6.26 12.33 -24.71
CA HIS A 32 5.92 12.98 -23.45
C HIS A 32 5.43 11.95 -22.42
N TYR A 33 4.35 11.22 -22.71
CA TYR A 33 3.84 10.18 -21.80
C TYR A 33 4.85 9.05 -21.57
N ARG A 34 5.69 8.73 -22.56
CA ARG A 34 6.78 7.76 -22.36
C ARG A 34 7.82 8.29 -21.36
N ALA A 35 8.21 9.55 -21.46
CA ALA A 35 9.12 10.19 -20.53
C ALA A 35 8.53 10.24 -19.11
N LEU A 36 7.23 10.54 -18.98
CA LEU A 36 6.53 10.50 -17.69
C LEU A 36 6.51 9.08 -17.10
N LEU A 37 6.12 8.08 -17.90
CA LEU A 37 6.15 6.67 -17.51
C LEU A 37 7.54 6.25 -17.01
N ASP A 38 8.57 6.59 -17.78
CA ASP A 38 9.93 6.19 -17.45
C ASP A 38 10.46 6.90 -16.18
N SER A 39 9.98 8.12 -15.90
CA SER A 39 10.47 8.98 -14.80
C SER A 39 9.70 8.82 -13.48
N PHE A 40 8.46 8.32 -13.53
CA PHE A 40 7.58 8.30 -12.36
C PHE A 40 6.95 6.95 -12.06
N VAL A 41 6.91 6.01 -13.02
CA VAL A 41 6.32 4.68 -12.79
C VAL A 41 7.40 3.65 -12.44
N ILE A 42 7.15 2.87 -11.39
CA ILE A 42 8.05 1.78 -10.99
C ILE A 42 8.18 0.71 -12.07
N LYS A 43 9.37 0.14 -12.18
CA LYS A 43 9.71 -0.98 -13.05
C LYS A 43 10.28 -2.12 -12.21
N THR A 44 10.09 -3.35 -12.67
CA THR A 44 10.79 -4.51 -12.10
C THR A 44 12.29 -4.35 -12.33
N THR A 45 13.10 -4.58 -11.31
CA THR A 45 14.55 -4.70 -11.49
C THR A 45 14.95 -6.13 -11.89
N ASP A 46 16.24 -6.38 -12.04
CA ASP A 46 16.78 -7.70 -12.37
C ASP A 46 16.44 -8.77 -11.33
N THR A 47 16.16 -8.37 -10.08
CA THR A 47 15.65 -9.27 -9.04
C THR A 47 14.11 -9.35 -9.07
N PRO A 48 13.52 -10.55 -9.21
CA PRO A 48 12.07 -10.72 -9.16
C PRO A 48 11.46 -10.07 -7.91
N GLU A 49 10.34 -9.39 -8.07
CA GLU A 49 9.57 -8.73 -6.99
C GLU A 49 10.24 -7.52 -6.31
N THR A 50 11.34 -7.00 -6.89
CA THR A 50 11.93 -5.73 -6.48
C THR A 50 11.61 -4.63 -7.48
N TRP A 51 11.35 -3.42 -6.97
CA TRP A 51 10.81 -2.30 -7.74
C TRP A 51 11.70 -1.08 -7.63
N ALA A 52 11.89 -0.38 -8.75
CA ALA A 52 12.65 0.87 -8.79
C ALA A 52 12.02 1.88 -9.75
N ILE A 53 12.19 3.17 -9.44
CA ILE A 53 11.92 4.26 -10.38
C ILE A 53 13.19 4.53 -11.17
N CYS A 54 13.16 4.28 -12.48
CA CYS A 54 14.33 4.43 -13.35
C CYS A 54 14.37 5.83 -14.00
N ARG A 55 14.61 6.87 -13.18
CA ARG A 55 14.84 8.22 -13.71
C ARG A 55 16.15 8.29 -14.47
N TYR A 56 16.14 9.02 -15.58
CA TYR A 56 17.37 9.41 -16.25
C TYR A 56 18.07 10.50 -15.43
N SER A 57 19.04 10.14 -14.59
CA SER A 57 19.88 11.15 -13.93
C SER A 57 20.99 11.57 -14.88
N LYS A 58 21.13 12.88 -15.13
CA LYS A 58 22.39 13.41 -15.67
C LYS A 58 23.44 13.16 -14.60
N SER A 59 24.33 12.21 -14.82
CA SER A 59 25.53 12.04 -14.00
C SER A 59 26.39 13.30 -14.12
N MET A 60 26.18 14.28 -13.23
CA MET A 60 27.22 15.25 -12.93
C MET A 60 28.22 14.55 -12.02
N ASN A 61 29.46 14.46 -12.48
CA ASN A 61 30.59 14.03 -11.67
C ASN A 61 30.77 15.00 -10.50
N THR A 62 30.18 14.68 -9.36
CA THR A 62 30.61 15.21 -8.08
C THR A 62 30.69 14.08 -7.08
N SER A 63 31.94 13.67 -6.82
CA SER A 63 32.32 12.87 -5.67
C SER A 63 32.02 13.68 -4.40
N SER A 64 30.86 13.44 -3.79
CA SER A 64 30.59 13.81 -2.40
C SER A 64 29.55 12.84 -1.85
N SER A 65 29.82 12.33 -0.67
CA SER A 65 28.91 11.54 0.15
C SER A 65 27.75 12.44 0.60
N ASP A 66 26.83 12.76 -0.31
CA ASP A 66 25.67 13.59 -0.01
C ASP A 66 24.47 12.70 0.28
N SER A 67 24.06 12.70 1.54
CA SER A 67 22.78 12.18 1.99
C SER A 67 21.68 12.89 1.21
N ASN A 68 21.18 12.25 0.15
CA ASN A 68 20.03 12.74 -0.61
C ASN A 68 18.86 12.95 0.36
N PRO A 69 18.43 14.19 0.65
CA PRO A 69 17.37 14.46 1.62
C PRO A 69 16.02 13.88 1.19
N TYR A 70 15.90 13.38 -0.04
CA TYR A 70 14.69 12.84 -0.65
C TYR A 70 14.74 11.32 -0.90
N LYS A 71 15.69 10.61 -0.27
CA LYS A 71 15.72 9.14 -0.29
C LYS A 71 14.42 8.55 0.27
N ASP A 72 13.84 9.22 1.26
CA ASP A 72 12.61 8.80 1.94
C ASP A 72 11.39 8.90 1.01
N ASP A 73 11.13 10.07 0.40
CA ASP A 73 10.00 10.28 -0.53
C ASP A 73 10.05 9.32 -1.74
N SER A 74 11.25 9.07 -2.26
CA SER A 74 11.45 8.09 -3.33
C SER A 74 11.08 6.67 -2.87
N SER A 75 11.41 6.32 -1.63
CA SER A 75 11.10 5.01 -1.03
C SER A 75 9.59 4.87 -0.79
N ARG A 76 8.92 5.93 -0.33
CA ARG A 76 7.46 5.97 -0.12
C ARG A 76 6.70 5.79 -1.44
N MET A 77 7.13 6.52 -2.47
CA MET A 77 6.57 6.40 -3.81
C MET A 77 6.74 4.97 -4.37
N ILE A 78 7.95 4.40 -4.24
CA ILE A 78 8.22 3.02 -4.67
C ILE A 78 7.28 2.06 -3.95
N LEU A 79 7.16 2.18 -2.63
CA LEU A 79 6.37 1.24 -1.85
C LEU A 79 4.86 1.36 -2.14
N LEU A 80 4.33 2.58 -2.26
CA LEU A 80 2.95 2.85 -2.63
C LEU A 80 2.60 2.27 -4.00
N GLN A 81 3.43 2.52 -5.02
CA GLN A 81 3.21 1.95 -6.34
C GLN A 81 3.36 0.42 -6.34
N SER A 82 4.28 -0.12 -5.53
CA SER A 82 4.47 -1.56 -5.38
C SER A 82 3.23 -2.21 -4.78
N MET A 83 2.65 -1.58 -3.74
CA MET A 83 1.39 -2.00 -3.13
C MET A 83 0.25 -2.04 -4.17
N LEU A 84 0.11 -0.99 -4.98
CA LEU A 84 -0.89 -0.95 -6.05
C LEU A 84 -0.68 -2.06 -7.08
N ARG A 85 0.58 -2.30 -7.44
CA ARG A 85 0.97 -3.31 -8.42
C ARG A 85 0.67 -4.73 -7.97
N VAL A 86 0.93 -5.06 -6.69
CA VAL A 86 0.63 -6.40 -6.16
C VAL A 86 -0.86 -6.58 -5.88
N THR A 87 -1.59 -5.49 -5.62
CA THR A 87 -3.04 -5.51 -5.40
C THR A 87 -3.81 -5.69 -6.71
N PHE A 88 -3.52 -4.86 -7.70
CA PHE A 88 -4.23 -4.82 -8.98
C PHE A 88 -3.44 -5.60 -10.04
N THR A 89 -3.51 -6.93 -9.95
CA THR A 89 -2.79 -7.86 -10.82
C THR A 89 -3.28 -7.92 -12.27
N ASP A 90 -4.40 -7.25 -12.57
CA ASP A 90 -4.94 -7.16 -13.92
C ASP A 90 -4.01 -6.36 -14.85
N GLN A 91 -3.91 -6.81 -16.10
CA GLN A 91 -3.11 -6.18 -17.17
C GLN A 91 -3.47 -4.71 -17.41
N ARG A 92 -4.66 -4.28 -16.98
CA ARG A 92 -5.18 -2.92 -17.18
C ARG A 92 -4.42 -1.82 -16.43
N ARG A 93 -3.54 -2.17 -15.48
CA ARG A 93 -2.70 -1.20 -14.71
C ARG A 93 -3.50 0.06 -14.34
N VAL A 94 -4.70 -0.13 -13.80
CA VAL A 94 -5.76 0.90 -13.72
C VAL A 94 -5.31 2.17 -12.99
N PHE A 95 -4.35 2.07 -12.08
CA PHE A 95 -3.79 3.22 -11.38
C PHE A 95 -2.85 4.08 -12.24
N ILE A 96 -2.31 3.56 -13.35
CA ILE A 96 -1.36 4.28 -14.21
C ILE A 96 -2.05 5.35 -15.05
N SER A 97 -3.28 5.15 -15.51
CA SER A 97 -3.96 6.17 -16.32
C SER A 97 -4.29 7.43 -15.50
N PRO A 98 -4.96 7.34 -14.33
CA PRO A 98 -5.18 8.49 -13.46
C PRO A 98 -3.87 9.14 -13.01
N LEU A 99 -2.82 8.33 -12.80
CA LEU A 99 -1.48 8.80 -12.48
C LEU A 99 -0.90 9.66 -13.61
N LEU A 100 -0.96 9.17 -14.86
CA LEU A 100 -0.39 9.88 -16.01
C LEU A 100 -1.17 11.13 -16.36
N GLU A 101 -2.51 11.09 -16.29
CA GLU A 101 -3.36 12.28 -16.49
C GLU A 101 -2.97 13.38 -15.50
N HIS A 102 -2.83 13.04 -14.21
CA HIS A 102 -2.47 14.03 -13.21
C HIS A 102 -1.03 14.58 -13.37
N ILE A 103 -0.08 13.73 -13.79
CA ILE A 103 1.28 14.20 -14.10
C ILE A 103 1.26 15.13 -15.31
N ASP A 104 0.53 14.77 -16.37
CA ASP A 104 0.42 15.56 -17.59
C ASP A 104 -0.23 16.93 -17.35
N ASP A 105 -1.34 16.98 -16.61
CA ASP A 105 -1.97 18.24 -16.17
C ASP A 105 -0.94 19.13 -15.44
N TYR A 106 -0.18 18.56 -14.50
CA TYR A 106 0.85 19.30 -13.77
C TYR A 106 2.00 19.81 -14.65
N TYR A 107 2.49 18.99 -15.60
CA TYR A 107 3.57 19.35 -16.52
C TYR A 107 3.15 20.43 -17.53
N ASN A 108 1.86 20.46 -17.89
CA ASN A 108 1.29 21.51 -18.74
C ASN A 108 1.11 22.84 -17.98
N GLU A 109 0.93 22.78 -16.65
CA GLU A 109 0.75 23.96 -15.80
C GLU A 109 2.06 24.56 -15.24
N ASN A 110 3.13 23.77 -15.07
CA ASN A 110 4.37 24.21 -14.41
C ASN A 110 5.62 23.94 -15.27
N ILE A 111 6.31 25.02 -15.68
CA ILE A 111 7.50 24.97 -16.55
C ILE A 111 8.79 24.57 -15.79
N ASP A 112 8.80 24.62 -14.44
CA ASP A 112 9.96 24.28 -13.62
C ASP A 112 9.90 22.84 -13.08
N HIS A 113 10.88 22.03 -13.47
CA HIS A 113 10.98 20.59 -13.22
C HIS A 113 11.66 20.29 -11.86
N ASP A 114 10.98 20.67 -10.78
CA ASP A 114 11.53 20.65 -9.43
C ASP A 114 10.93 19.50 -8.59
N ASN A 115 11.53 19.18 -7.44
CA ASN A 115 11.09 18.11 -6.52
C ASN A 115 9.63 18.23 -6.04
N GLN A 116 9.00 19.40 -6.20
CA GLN A 116 7.58 19.65 -5.93
C GLN A 116 6.65 18.73 -6.77
N SER A 117 7.11 18.25 -7.93
CA SER A 117 6.33 17.34 -8.79
C SER A 117 6.15 15.94 -8.18
N LEU A 118 7.13 15.45 -7.40
CA LEU A 118 7.04 14.13 -6.76
C LEU A 118 6.04 14.11 -5.60
N GLN A 119 6.02 15.18 -4.81
CA GLN A 119 5.09 15.30 -3.68
C GLN A 119 3.65 15.41 -4.16
N LYS A 120 3.38 16.30 -5.13
CA LYS A 120 2.05 16.42 -5.75
C LYS A 120 1.59 15.10 -6.37
N LEU A 121 2.51 14.37 -7.01
CA LEU A 121 2.22 13.04 -7.54
C LEU A 121 1.84 12.05 -6.43
N PHE A 122 2.60 12.05 -5.34
CA PHE A 122 2.35 11.18 -4.19
C PHE A 122 0.97 11.45 -3.60
N ASP A 123 0.64 12.72 -3.38
CA ASP A 123 -0.65 13.18 -2.86
C ASP A 123 -1.80 12.70 -3.76
N SER A 124 -1.64 12.76 -5.08
CA SER A 124 -2.68 12.33 -6.03
C SER A 124 -2.87 10.81 -6.08
N ILE A 125 -1.81 10.01 -5.95
CA ILE A 125 -1.95 8.56 -5.82
C ILE A 125 -2.64 8.21 -4.50
N HIS A 126 -2.25 8.88 -3.41
CA HIS A 126 -2.90 8.72 -2.10
C HIS A 126 -4.38 9.04 -2.17
N GLU A 127 -4.74 10.14 -2.81
CA GLU A 127 -6.12 10.55 -2.97
C GLU A 127 -6.92 9.57 -3.83
N TRP A 128 -6.30 9.04 -4.89
CA TRP A 128 -6.88 7.95 -5.67
C TRP A 128 -7.10 6.68 -4.83
N CYS A 129 -6.13 6.29 -4.00
CA CYS A 129 -6.25 5.15 -3.08
C CYS A 129 -7.41 5.36 -2.11
N ARG A 130 -7.49 6.55 -1.51
CA ARG A 130 -8.55 6.96 -0.57
C ARG A 130 -9.91 6.89 -1.23
N SER A 131 -10.10 7.53 -2.38
CA SER A 131 -11.33 7.52 -3.16
C SER A 131 -11.75 6.10 -3.56
N THR A 132 -10.79 5.27 -3.99
CA THR A 132 -11.04 3.88 -4.37
C THR A 132 -11.48 3.05 -3.17
N LEU A 133 -10.84 3.21 -2.02
CA LEU A 133 -11.20 2.49 -0.80
C LEU A 133 -12.57 2.94 -0.27
N CYS A 134 -12.86 4.25 -0.27
CA CYS A 134 -14.19 4.79 0.03
C CYS A 134 -15.27 4.14 -0.83
N LYS A 135 -15.08 4.09 -2.16
CA LYS A 135 -16.03 3.44 -3.08
C LYS A 135 -16.22 1.95 -2.76
N GLN A 136 -15.15 1.22 -2.44
CA GLN A 136 -15.25 -0.19 -2.04
C GLN A 136 -16.06 -0.38 -0.76
N LEU A 137 -15.91 0.54 0.20
CA LEU A 137 -16.61 0.50 1.49
C LEU A 137 -18.08 0.95 1.37
N SER A 138 -18.38 1.95 0.55
CA SER A 138 -19.75 2.46 0.35
C SER A 138 -20.65 1.49 -0.42
N ASN A 139 -20.09 0.63 -1.28
CA ASN A 139 -20.85 -0.40 -1.98
C ASN A 139 -21.52 -1.42 -1.04
N ASP A 140 -21.13 -1.46 0.24
CA ASP A 140 -21.78 -2.27 1.27
C ASP A 140 -23.09 -1.63 1.81
N GLY A 141 -23.52 -0.46 1.30
CA GLY A 141 -24.79 0.19 1.64
C GLY A 141 -24.78 1.01 2.92
N ASN A 142 -23.62 1.18 3.56
CA ASN A 142 -23.45 1.97 4.79
C ASN A 142 -23.03 3.41 4.45
N ASN A 143 -23.82 4.38 4.88
CA ASN A 143 -23.49 5.81 4.74
C ASN A 143 -22.53 6.30 5.84
N ASP A 144 -22.39 5.54 6.92
CA ASP A 144 -21.45 5.84 8.01
C ASP A 144 -20.10 5.12 7.79
N LEU A 145 -19.03 5.90 7.73
CA LEU A 145 -17.67 5.40 7.47
C LEU A 145 -17.22 4.38 8.53
N CYS A 146 -17.53 4.61 9.81
CA CYS A 146 -17.14 3.70 10.88
C CYS A 146 -17.83 2.34 10.73
N GLN A 147 -19.12 2.33 10.40
CA GLN A 147 -19.88 1.11 10.13
C GLN A 147 -19.37 0.39 8.88
N ALA A 148 -19.02 1.12 7.83
CA ALA A 148 -18.46 0.54 6.61
C ALA A 148 -17.11 -0.15 6.88
N ILE A 149 -16.19 0.51 7.60
CA ILE A 149 -14.91 -0.07 8.03
C ILE A 149 -15.16 -1.32 8.88
N CYS A 150 -16.04 -1.22 9.89
CA CYS A 150 -16.35 -2.34 10.79
C CYS A 150 -16.94 -3.55 10.05
N SER A 151 -17.72 -3.31 9.00
CA SER A 151 -18.31 -4.37 8.18
C SER A 151 -17.26 -5.02 7.28
N ALA A 152 -16.42 -4.21 6.63
CA ALA A 152 -15.32 -4.71 5.79
C ALA A 152 -14.28 -5.50 6.60
N ALA A 153 -14.05 -5.11 7.85
CA ALA A 153 -13.11 -5.75 8.77
C ALA A 153 -13.59 -7.07 9.37
N LYS A 154 -14.75 -7.61 8.98
CA LYS A 154 -15.30 -8.87 9.51
C LYS A 154 -15.61 -9.89 8.42
N LYS A 155 -14.99 -9.73 7.24
CA LYS A 155 -15.27 -10.56 6.05
C LYS A 155 -14.38 -11.81 5.95
N GLY A 156 -13.50 -12.08 6.93
CA GLY A 156 -12.59 -13.23 6.88
C GLY A 156 -11.75 -13.23 5.60
N THR A 157 -11.71 -14.35 4.89
CA THR A 157 -11.04 -14.45 3.57
C THR A 157 -11.69 -13.60 2.47
N GLY A 158 -12.91 -13.10 2.68
CA GLY A 158 -13.58 -12.15 1.79
C GLY A 158 -13.18 -10.69 2.00
N THR A 159 -12.27 -10.40 2.94
CA THR A 159 -11.73 -9.05 3.14
C THR A 159 -10.97 -8.59 1.89
N SER A 160 -11.09 -7.32 1.52
CA SER A 160 -10.43 -6.78 0.33
C SER A 160 -8.91 -6.88 0.47
N HIS A 161 -8.23 -7.49 -0.51
CA HIS A 161 -6.77 -7.49 -0.57
C HIS A 161 -6.21 -6.07 -0.64
N PHE A 162 -6.92 -5.14 -1.29
CA PHE A 162 -6.52 -3.74 -1.34
C PHE A 162 -6.52 -3.12 0.06
N LEU A 163 -7.57 -3.36 0.84
CA LEU A 163 -7.65 -2.89 2.23
C LEU A 163 -6.54 -3.46 3.10
N MET A 164 -6.24 -4.76 2.97
CA MET A 164 -5.16 -5.41 3.73
C MET A 164 -3.77 -4.87 3.35
N ASN A 165 -3.49 -4.71 2.06
CA ASN A 165 -2.22 -4.14 1.59
C ASN A 165 -2.08 -2.66 1.96
N MET A 166 -3.18 -1.89 1.92
CA MET A 166 -3.21 -0.51 2.40
C MET A 166 -2.87 -0.44 3.89
N LEU A 167 -3.35 -1.37 4.72
CA LEU A 167 -2.97 -1.42 6.14
C LEU A 167 -1.46 -1.63 6.33
N ASP A 168 -0.85 -2.59 5.62
CA ASP A 168 0.60 -2.78 5.67
C ASP A 168 1.34 -1.49 5.22
N TYR A 169 0.84 -0.81 4.18
CA TYR A 169 1.40 0.47 3.74
C TYR A 169 1.29 1.55 4.82
N LEU A 170 0.13 1.70 5.47
CA LEU A 170 -0.09 2.68 6.53
C LEU A 170 0.77 2.41 7.77
N ILE A 171 0.98 1.14 8.12
CA ILE A 171 1.91 0.73 9.20
C ILE A 171 3.33 1.15 8.83
N TRP A 172 3.78 0.84 7.60
CA TRP A 172 5.11 1.19 7.13
C TRP A 172 5.34 2.71 7.12
N ASP A 173 4.38 3.45 6.59
CA ASP A 173 4.42 4.92 6.47
C ASP A 173 4.46 5.56 7.86
N ALA A 174 3.71 5.00 8.82
CA ALA A 174 3.72 5.47 10.21
C ALA A 174 5.08 5.31 10.90
N GLU A 175 5.80 4.23 10.61
CA GLU A 175 7.11 3.93 11.18
C GLU A 175 8.22 4.81 10.58
N HIS A 176 8.20 5.05 9.27
CA HIS A 176 9.21 5.88 8.58
C HIS A 176 8.99 7.37 8.83
N SER A 177 7.74 7.78 9.02
CA SER A 177 7.37 9.14 9.40
C SER A 177 7.87 9.58 10.79
N LYS A 178 8.52 8.71 11.59
CA LYS A 178 9.16 9.08 12.87
C LYS A 178 10.29 10.11 12.70
N ASN A 179 10.88 10.21 11.51
CA ASN A 179 12.11 10.97 11.28
C ASN A 179 11.97 12.20 10.35
N ASN A 180 10.82 12.44 9.72
CA ASN A 180 10.62 13.55 8.76
C ASN A 180 9.20 14.18 8.87
N SER A 181 9.09 15.51 8.76
CA SER A 181 7.92 16.31 9.15
C SER A 181 6.98 16.79 8.02
N SER A 182 7.04 16.28 6.79
CA SER A 182 6.46 17.03 5.65
C SER A 182 5.69 16.17 4.64
N THR A 183 4.58 15.52 5.03
CA THR A 183 3.60 15.02 4.03
C THR A 183 2.14 15.16 4.49
N CYS A 184 1.21 15.11 3.54
CA CYS A 184 -0.23 15.27 3.73
C CYS A 184 -0.87 14.26 4.72
N ILE A 185 -0.25 13.10 4.95
CA ILE A 185 -0.71 12.08 5.93
C ILE A 185 -0.15 12.33 7.35
N GLN A 186 0.90 13.15 7.48
CA GLN A 186 1.65 13.34 8.73
C GLN A 186 0.80 13.75 9.93
N PRO A 187 -0.22 14.65 9.82
CA PRO A 187 -1.02 15.03 10.98
C PRO A 187 -1.90 13.89 11.53
N LEU A 188 -2.24 12.91 10.69
CA LEU A 188 -3.33 11.96 10.96
C LEU A 188 -2.86 10.65 11.58
N ILE A 189 -1.70 10.14 11.16
CA ILE A 189 -1.08 8.99 11.84
C ILE A 189 -0.70 9.35 13.29
N ASN A 190 -0.27 10.59 13.55
CA ASN A 190 0.15 11.03 14.88
C ASN A 190 -0.92 10.86 15.97
N LYS A 191 -2.20 10.99 15.63
CA LYS A 191 -3.30 10.92 16.61
C LYS A 191 -3.44 9.54 17.27
N HIS A 192 -3.06 8.49 16.57
CA HIS A 192 -3.13 7.10 17.06
C HIS A 192 -1.79 6.37 16.98
N LYS A 193 -0.72 7.11 16.75
CA LYS A 193 0.64 6.60 16.66
C LYS A 193 1.09 5.93 17.94
N ASP A 194 0.71 6.44 19.10
CA ASP A 194 1.05 5.85 20.39
C ASP A 194 0.48 4.44 20.57
N ILE A 195 -0.69 4.17 19.98
CA ILE A 195 -1.32 2.85 20.01
C ILE A 195 -0.55 1.90 19.10
N LEU A 196 -0.22 2.33 17.88
CA LEU A 196 0.57 1.52 16.95
C LEU A 196 1.97 1.25 17.49
N ASP A 197 2.66 2.26 18.03
CA ASP A 197 4.00 2.13 18.60
C ASP A 197 4.03 1.09 19.75
N LYS A 198 2.97 1.01 20.57
CA LYS A 198 2.82 -0.02 21.63
C LYS A 198 2.66 -1.44 21.09
N GLU A 199 2.02 -1.61 19.93
CA GLU A 199 1.88 -2.91 19.26
C GLU A 199 3.15 -3.30 18.48
N CYS A 200 3.88 -2.31 17.97
CA CYS A 200 5.17 -2.48 17.29
C CYS A 200 6.35 -2.68 18.26
N GLU A 201 6.14 -2.55 19.58
CA GLU A 201 7.18 -2.71 20.59
C GLU A 201 7.87 -4.08 20.48
N GLY A 202 9.21 -4.08 20.38
CA GLY A 202 10.01 -5.29 20.22
C GLY A 202 10.19 -5.77 18.77
N ILE A 203 9.59 -5.09 17.78
CA ILE A 203 9.88 -5.31 16.37
C ILE A 203 11.16 -4.54 16.01
N HIS A 204 12.11 -5.22 15.38
CA HIS A 204 13.37 -4.59 14.96
C HIS A 204 13.14 -3.68 13.75
N GLN A 205 13.68 -2.45 13.77
CA GLN A 205 13.50 -1.42 12.73
C GLN A 205 13.71 -1.93 11.29
N ARG A 206 14.76 -2.75 11.09
CA ARG A 206 15.03 -3.47 9.81
C ARG A 206 13.81 -4.14 9.16
N ILE A 207 12.82 -4.60 9.94
CA ILE A 207 11.60 -5.23 9.39
C ILE A 207 10.81 -4.21 8.58
N PHE A 208 10.76 -2.96 9.04
CA PHE A 208 10.13 -1.86 8.32
C PHE A 208 11.02 -1.37 7.17
N ASP A 209 12.32 -1.22 7.43
CA ASP A 209 13.28 -0.71 6.42
C ASP A 209 13.41 -1.67 5.21
N ASP A 210 13.41 -2.99 5.47
CA ASP A 210 13.55 -4.03 4.44
C ASP A 210 12.20 -4.44 3.84
N PHE A 211 11.08 -3.87 4.31
CA PHE A 211 9.75 -4.29 3.88
C PHE A 211 9.52 -4.04 2.39
N GLN A 212 8.96 -5.05 1.72
CA GLN A 212 8.58 -4.96 0.32
C GLN A 212 7.22 -5.61 0.09
N PHE A 213 6.42 -4.97 -0.76
CA PHE A 213 5.21 -5.57 -1.29
C PHE A 213 5.54 -6.68 -2.28
N ARG A 214 5.01 -7.87 -1.98
CA ARG A 214 5.14 -9.09 -2.79
C ARG A 214 3.75 -9.62 -3.12
N TYR A 215 3.67 -10.61 -4.00
CA TYR A 215 2.41 -11.24 -4.41
C TYR A 215 1.81 -12.16 -3.33
N ARG A 216 1.50 -11.57 -2.16
CA ARG A 216 0.81 -12.18 -1.03
C ARG A 216 -0.70 -12.24 -1.30
N ASN A 217 -1.10 -13.11 -2.23
CA ASN A 217 -2.48 -13.17 -2.76
C ASN A 217 -3.41 -14.08 -1.94
N SER A 218 -3.17 -14.20 -0.65
CA SER A 218 -4.01 -14.98 0.27
C SER A 218 -4.14 -14.28 1.62
N ILE A 219 -5.37 -14.18 2.10
CA ILE A 219 -5.64 -13.86 3.50
C ILE A 219 -5.54 -15.13 4.32
N GLU A 220 -4.92 -15.02 5.49
CA GLU A 220 -4.81 -16.08 6.47
C GLU A 220 -5.31 -15.61 7.83
N HIS A 221 -5.97 -16.52 8.51
CA HIS A 221 -6.37 -16.37 9.90
C HIS A 221 -5.20 -16.73 10.80
N PHE A 222 -4.77 -15.85 11.69
CA PHE A 222 -3.67 -16.15 12.61
C PHE A 222 -4.08 -17.21 13.63
N PHE A 223 -5.22 -17.04 14.28
CA PHE A 223 -5.94 -18.14 14.91
C PHE A 223 -6.92 -18.77 13.91
N PRO A 224 -6.81 -20.08 13.61
CA PRO A 224 -7.53 -20.72 12.52
C PRO A 224 -9.04 -20.85 12.80
N GLN A 225 -9.84 -20.91 11.72
CA GLN A 225 -11.28 -21.21 11.83
C GLN A 225 -11.55 -22.63 12.35
N ASN A 226 -10.70 -23.60 12.01
CA ASN A 226 -10.84 -25.01 12.43
C ASN A 226 -9.52 -25.47 13.08
N PRO A 227 -9.24 -25.10 14.34
CA PRO A 227 -7.96 -25.44 14.98
C PRO A 227 -7.72 -26.96 15.00
N SER A 228 -6.48 -27.38 14.76
CA SER A 228 -6.12 -28.80 14.83
C SER A 228 -6.30 -29.34 16.25
N SER A 229 -6.68 -30.62 16.39
CA SER A 229 -6.90 -31.26 17.70
C SER A 229 -5.63 -31.50 18.51
N THR A 230 -4.46 -31.35 17.90
CA THR A 230 -3.16 -31.52 18.54
C THR A 230 -2.39 -30.21 18.55
N THR A 231 -2.06 -29.72 19.74
CA THR A 231 -0.88 -28.88 19.93
C THR A 231 0.30 -29.83 20.10
N ASP A 232 0.95 -30.22 19.00
CA ASP A 232 2.06 -31.21 19.05
C ASP A 232 3.26 -30.73 19.89
N ARG A 233 3.27 -29.47 20.34
CA ARG A 233 4.32 -28.87 21.19
C ARG A 233 3.75 -27.82 22.15
N GLY A 234 3.37 -28.24 23.35
CA GLY A 234 2.97 -27.34 24.43
C GLY A 234 1.54 -26.79 24.28
N GLU A 235 0.87 -26.54 25.40
CA GLU A 235 -0.47 -25.96 25.43
C GLU A 235 -0.43 -24.51 24.92
N ASP A 236 -0.56 -24.30 23.60
CA ASP A 236 -0.95 -22.98 23.10
C ASP A 236 -2.34 -22.67 23.67
N LYS A 237 -2.39 -21.74 24.62
CA LYS A 237 -3.63 -21.31 25.30
C LYS A 237 -4.39 -20.25 24.51
N SER A 238 -3.98 -19.99 23.27
CA SER A 238 -4.70 -19.10 22.37
C SER A 238 -6.09 -19.66 22.10
N GLU A 239 -7.10 -18.79 22.22
CA GLU A 239 -8.49 -19.14 21.96
C GLU A 239 -9.22 -17.89 21.46
N VAL A 240 -9.82 -18.02 20.27
CA VAL A 240 -10.61 -16.94 19.65
C VAL A 240 -12.02 -17.45 19.37
N SER A 241 -13.02 -16.73 19.85
CA SER A 241 -14.44 -17.02 19.61
C SER A 241 -14.76 -16.94 18.11
N GLU A 242 -15.72 -17.74 17.66
CA GLU A 242 -16.10 -17.84 16.25
C GLU A 242 -16.41 -16.46 15.63
N GLU A 243 -17.08 -15.58 16.39
CA GLU A 243 -17.43 -14.22 16.00
C GLU A 243 -16.23 -13.29 15.73
N LEU A 244 -15.04 -13.64 16.22
CA LEU A 244 -13.81 -12.86 16.10
C LEU A 244 -12.77 -13.50 15.17
N ARG A 245 -12.98 -14.74 14.71
CA ARG A 245 -12.03 -15.40 13.80
C ARG A 245 -11.91 -14.63 12.50
N ASP A 246 -13.03 -14.17 11.94
CA ASP A 246 -13.09 -13.41 10.69
C ASP A 246 -12.79 -11.91 10.85
N ASN A 247 -12.45 -11.48 12.07
CA ASN A 247 -12.14 -10.10 12.36
C ASN A 247 -10.74 -9.74 11.85
N ILE A 248 -10.57 -8.53 11.31
CA ILE A 248 -9.31 -8.02 10.77
C ILE A 248 -8.16 -8.08 11.77
N GLY A 249 -8.44 -7.98 13.07
CA GLY A 249 -7.45 -8.20 14.11
C GLY A 249 -6.80 -9.59 13.99
N ASN A 250 -7.53 -10.61 13.56
CA ASN A 250 -7.05 -11.97 13.39
C ASN A 250 -6.56 -12.30 11.95
N LEU A 251 -6.55 -11.35 11.02
CA LEU A 251 -6.21 -11.60 9.61
C LEU A 251 -4.85 -11.02 9.22
N CYS A 252 -4.14 -11.65 8.29
CA CYS A 252 -2.91 -11.12 7.68
C CYS A 252 -2.75 -11.60 6.24
N MET A 253 -1.89 -10.93 5.47
CA MET A 253 -1.59 -11.29 4.08
C MET A 253 -0.40 -12.25 4.01
N MET A 254 -0.48 -13.25 3.13
CA MET A 254 0.64 -14.14 2.81
C MET A 254 0.54 -14.74 1.41
N THR A 255 1.58 -15.45 0.99
CA THR A 255 1.51 -16.22 -0.25
C THR A 255 0.56 -17.41 -0.09
N ARG A 256 -0.01 -17.86 -1.20
CA ARG A 256 -0.85 -19.08 -1.22
C ARG A 256 -0.10 -20.31 -0.71
N SER A 257 1.21 -20.38 -1.00
CA SER A 257 2.06 -21.49 -0.56
C SER A 257 2.24 -21.52 0.96
N GLU A 258 2.41 -20.36 1.59
CA GLU A 258 2.51 -20.25 3.05
C GLU A 258 1.18 -20.56 3.72
N ASN A 259 0.08 -20.02 3.19
CA ASN A 259 -1.25 -20.33 3.70
C ASN A 259 -1.52 -21.84 3.66
N SER A 260 -1.25 -22.48 2.52
CA SER A 260 -1.42 -23.93 2.38
C SER A 260 -0.57 -24.75 3.36
N ARG A 261 0.61 -24.26 3.74
CA ARG A 261 1.50 -24.94 4.68
C ARG A 261 1.10 -24.70 6.15
N ARG A 262 0.55 -23.53 6.46
CA ARG A 262 0.12 -23.14 7.81
C ARG A 262 -1.23 -23.72 8.19
N GLY A 263 -2.20 -23.70 7.27
CA GLY A 263 -3.54 -24.26 7.46
C GLY A 263 -4.10 -24.02 8.87
N ASN A 264 -4.39 -25.12 9.57
CA ASN A 264 -5.05 -25.11 10.87
C ASN A 264 -4.10 -25.01 12.07
N LEU A 265 -2.84 -24.60 11.85
CA LEU A 265 -1.88 -24.39 12.93
C LEU A 265 -2.33 -23.25 13.86
N PHE A 266 -2.01 -23.41 15.13
CA PHE A 266 -2.18 -22.37 16.12
C PHE A 266 -1.19 -21.20 15.94
N PRO A 267 -1.48 -20.03 16.51
CA PRO A 267 -0.61 -18.85 16.46
C PRO A 267 0.86 -19.11 16.84
N SER A 268 1.13 -19.83 17.93
CA SER A 268 2.51 -20.14 18.36
C SER A 268 3.26 -20.92 17.29
N ALA A 269 2.66 -22.00 16.78
CA ALA A 269 3.23 -22.82 15.71
C ALA A 269 3.46 -22.01 14.42
N LYS A 270 2.55 -21.09 14.07
CA LYS A 270 2.71 -20.21 12.90
C LYS A 270 3.91 -19.27 13.03
N VAL A 271 4.20 -18.80 14.24
CA VAL A 271 5.35 -17.92 14.52
C VAL A 271 6.66 -18.71 14.63
N GLU A 272 6.65 -19.90 15.21
CA GLU A 272 7.85 -20.72 15.39
C GLU A 272 8.32 -21.40 14.10
N GLN A 273 7.40 -21.95 13.32
CA GLN A 273 7.74 -22.78 12.16
C GLN A 273 8.08 -21.98 10.90
N TYR A 274 7.80 -20.67 10.88
CA TYR A 274 7.97 -19.84 9.71
C TYR A 274 8.79 -18.60 10.06
N SER A 275 9.87 -18.38 9.30
CA SER A 275 10.65 -17.16 9.45
C SER A 275 9.75 -15.95 9.25
N SER A 276 9.75 -15.05 10.23
CA SER A 276 8.97 -13.81 10.12
C SER A 276 9.49 -12.92 8.99
N SER A 277 10.74 -13.04 8.55
CA SER A 277 11.42 -12.09 7.66
C SER A 277 10.81 -11.88 6.26
N ASP A 278 9.83 -12.66 5.82
CA ASP A 278 9.16 -12.47 4.52
C ASP A 278 7.63 -12.32 4.64
N GLN A 279 7.16 -11.87 5.81
CA GLN A 279 5.74 -11.74 6.09
C GLN A 279 5.22 -10.32 5.86
N SER A 280 3.90 -10.16 5.89
CA SER A 280 3.29 -8.83 5.94
C SER A 280 3.62 -8.13 7.26
N LEU A 281 3.65 -6.80 7.29
CA LEU A 281 3.92 -6.04 8.51
C LEU A 281 2.89 -6.34 9.59
N LYS A 282 1.62 -6.49 9.20
CA LYS A 282 0.57 -6.92 10.11
C LYS A 282 0.88 -8.27 10.78
N PHE A 283 1.41 -9.25 10.05
CA PHE A 283 1.84 -10.52 10.66
C PHE A 283 2.98 -10.32 11.67
N HIS A 284 3.95 -9.44 11.39
CA HIS A 284 5.02 -9.12 12.34
C HIS A 284 4.48 -8.53 13.65
N ILE A 285 3.51 -7.62 13.56
CA ILE A 285 2.83 -7.06 14.73
C ILE A 285 2.10 -8.15 15.50
N MET A 286 1.32 -8.99 14.82
CA MET A 286 0.59 -10.09 15.46
C MET A 286 1.53 -11.09 16.17
N ALA A 287 2.68 -11.38 15.57
CA ALA A 287 3.72 -12.22 16.17
C ALA A 287 4.38 -11.55 17.39
N ALA A 288 4.63 -10.24 17.37
CA ALA A 288 5.15 -9.49 18.51
C ALA A 288 4.14 -9.45 19.67
N LEU A 289 2.88 -9.18 19.36
CA LEU A 289 1.76 -9.21 20.31
C LEU A 289 1.59 -10.58 20.96
N LEU A 290 1.65 -11.67 20.18
CA LEU A 290 1.60 -13.03 20.73
C LEU A 290 2.75 -13.28 21.73
N LYS A 291 3.97 -12.85 21.42
CA LYS A 291 5.12 -13.00 22.32
C LYS A 291 4.97 -12.18 23.60
N LYS A 292 4.39 -10.98 23.50
CA LYS A 292 4.19 -10.05 24.63
C LYS A 292 3.05 -10.48 25.55
N GLU A 293 1.95 -10.93 24.98
CA GLU A 293 0.73 -11.30 25.72
C GLU A 293 0.69 -12.81 26.07
N GLU A 294 1.68 -13.58 25.63
CA GLU A 294 1.84 -15.05 25.74
C GLU A 294 0.71 -15.89 25.10
N THR A 295 -0.41 -15.26 24.73
CA THR A 295 -1.60 -15.89 24.16
C THR A 295 -2.25 -14.98 23.12
N TRP A 296 -2.88 -15.59 22.11
CA TRP A 296 -3.70 -14.90 21.14
C TRP A 296 -5.18 -15.16 21.42
N ASN A 297 -5.85 -14.19 22.02
CA ASN A 297 -7.22 -14.34 22.50
C ASN A 297 -8.15 -13.21 22.02
N ASN A 298 -9.43 -13.30 22.38
CA ASN A 298 -10.45 -12.30 22.04
C ASN A 298 -10.04 -10.85 22.38
N ASN A 299 -9.34 -10.63 23.49
CA ASN A 299 -8.89 -9.30 23.89
C ASN A 299 -7.79 -8.80 22.96
N THR A 300 -6.79 -9.63 22.67
CA THR A 300 -5.69 -9.30 21.75
C THR A 300 -6.22 -9.02 20.33
N VAL A 301 -7.14 -9.86 19.83
CA VAL A 301 -7.80 -9.64 18.53
C VAL A 301 -8.55 -8.31 18.50
N LYS A 302 -9.37 -8.01 19.53
CA LYS A 302 -10.13 -6.75 19.59
C LYS A 302 -9.23 -5.52 19.68
N LYS A 303 -8.17 -5.57 20.49
CA LYS A 303 -7.18 -4.48 20.61
C LYS A 303 -6.53 -4.21 19.26
N HIS A 304 -5.97 -5.24 18.62
CA HIS A 304 -5.30 -5.08 17.34
C HIS A 304 -6.27 -4.63 16.24
N ALA A 305 -7.50 -5.16 16.21
CA ALA A 305 -8.54 -4.69 15.30
C ALA A 305 -8.86 -3.19 15.49
N THR A 306 -8.90 -2.72 16.73
CA THR A 306 -9.12 -1.30 17.05
C THR A 306 -8.00 -0.43 16.49
N THR A 307 -6.75 -0.89 16.59
CA THR A 307 -5.59 -0.21 16.00
C THR A 307 -5.71 -0.12 14.48
N MET A 308 -6.06 -1.22 13.80
CA MET A 308 -6.26 -1.23 12.34
C MET A 308 -7.43 -0.34 11.90
N HIS A 309 -8.55 -0.36 12.64
CA HIS A 309 -9.70 0.50 12.35
C HIS A 309 -9.32 1.98 12.46
N LYS A 310 -8.56 2.34 13.49
CA LYS A 310 -8.09 3.72 13.68
C LYS A 310 -7.20 4.17 12.51
N LEU A 311 -6.24 3.36 12.10
CA LEU A 311 -5.39 3.68 10.93
C LEU A 311 -6.22 3.92 9.67
N LEU A 312 -7.20 3.04 9.38
CA LEU A 312 -8.09 3.19 8.23
C LEU A 312 -8.99 4.42 8.34
N GLN A 313 -9.58 4.65 9.51
CA GLN A 313 -10.45 5.80 9.74
C GLN A 313 -9.70 7.10 9.53
N GLU A 314 -8.49 7.23 10.09
CA GLU A 314 -7.67 8.44 9.92
C GLU A 314 -7.28 8.66 8.45
N PHE A 315 -6.87 7.61 7.73
CA PHE A 315 -6.56 7.71 6.30
C PHE A 315 -7.78 8.15 5.48
N LEU A 316 -8.96 7.63 5.79
CA LEU A 316 -10.19 7.89 5.03
C LEU A 316 -10.86 9.23 5.37
N SER A 317 -10.72 9.68 6.62
CA SER A 317 -11.23 10.97 7.12
C SER A 317 -10.35 12.16 6.77
N CYS A 318 -9.18 11.95 6.16
CA CYS A 318 -8.34 13.05 5.66
C CYS A 318 -9.10 13.87 4.61
N GLU A 319 -9.41 15.13 4.94
CA GLU A 319 -9.68 16.17 3.95
C GLU A 319 -8.31 16.61 3.42
N CYS A 320 -7.97 16.19 2.20
CA CYS A 320 -6.83 16.79 1.51
C CYS A 320 -7.22 18.22 1.11
N ASP A 321 -6.89 19.20 1.95
CA ASP A 321 -6.95 20.62 1.57
C ASP A 321 -5.91 20.87 0.47
N SER A 322 -6.32 20.70 -0.80
CA SER A 322 -5.56 21.10 -1.98
C SER A 322 -5.51 22.63 -2.16
N SER A 323 -5.75 23.41 -1.09
CA SER A 323 -5.95 24.86 -1.11
C SER A 323 -4.88 25.67 -0.35
N ASN A 324 -3.88 25.02 0.25
CA ASN A 324 -2.82 25.71 1.02
C ASN A 324 -1.43 25.70 0.37
N CYS A 325 -1.31 25.42 -0.92
CA CYS A 325 -0.04 25.54 -1.65
C CYS A 325 0.29 26.96 -2.17
N ASP A 326 -0.57 27.97 -1.94
CA ASP A 326 -0.37 29.34 -2.44
C ASP A 326 -0.06 30.39 -1.34
N ALA A 327 0.22 29.98 -0.10
CA ALA A 327 0.55 30.91 0.99
C ALA A 327 2.07 30.97 1.27
N ALA A 328 2.88 31.28 0.26
CA ALA A 328 4.28 31.65 0.44
C ALA A 328 4.79 32.62 -0.64
N THR A 329 4.01 33.65 -0.97
CA THR A 329 4.52 34.84 -1.66
C THR A 329 3.71 36.05 -1.21
N GLU A 330 4.10 36.62 -0.07
CA GLU A 330 3.96 38.05 0.24
C GLU A 330 4.66 38.34 1.58
N ALA A 331 5.95 38.70 1.49
CA ALA A 331 6.65 39.60 2.40
C ALA A 331 7.84 40.21 1.66
#